data_AF-A0A2T2Y134-F1
#
_entry.id   AF-A0A2T2Y134-F1
#
_cell.length_a   1.000
_cell.length_b   1.000
_cell.length_c   1.000
_cell.angle_alpha   90.00
_cell.angle_beta   90.00
_cell.angle_gamma   90.00
#
_symmetry.space_group_name_H-M   'P 1'
#
loop_
_entity.id
_entity.type
_entity.pdbx_description
1 polymer ?
#
loop_
_entity_poly.entity_id
_entity_poly.type
_entity_poly.pdbx_seq_one_letter_code
_entity_poly.pdbx_strand_id
1 'polypeptide(L)'
;MFPSKQVIVVYPEDYEELAIALQHEISKVEGFDSAAWTIEIYKQNMPTLSGRSYVIFIGDAEENKFSKMYLPQISNIVNINGVCFGHDGSKAVVFGMGNLAQKQDFEAYRHDLGYGLKPSGKIGASVNAALLLSVPFIPLGGALGIIGYKVVNFFKGKSEVKELRYEQTKLAIYHFVFTELDAWVGNEGCS
;
A
#
# COMPACT_ATOMS: atom_id res chain seq x y z
N MET A 1 -6.93 25.06 18.41
CA MET A 1 -6.93 23.64 17.99
C MET A 1 -6.51 23.64 16.54
N PHE A 2 -5.32 23.13 16.20
CA PHE A 2 -4.91 23.04 14.80
C PHE A 2 -5.84 22.05 14.09
N PRO A 3 -6.37 22.36 12.89
CA PRO A 3 -7.20 21.40 12.18
C PRO A 3 -6.37 20.16 11.87
N SER A 4 -6.80 18.99 12.37
CA SER A 4 -6.15 17.73 12.04
C SER A 4 -6.24 17.49 10.53
N LYS A 5 -5.14 17.02 9.94
CA LYS A 5 -5.15 16.56 8.54
C LYS A 5 -5.74 15.15 8.51
N GLN A 6 -6.64 14.89 7.57
CA GLN A 6 -7.28 13.60 7.46
C GLN A 6 -6.59 12.77 6.38
N VAL A 7 -6.16 11.55 6.70
CA VAL A 7 -5.62 10.58 5.74
C VAL A 7 -6.57 9.39 5.62
N ILE A 8 -7.07 9.16 4.41
CA ILE A 8 -8.02 8.10 4.11
C ILE A 8 -7.29 7.03 3.32
N VAL A 9 -7.25 5.81 3.85
CA VAL A 9 -6.70 4.64 3.17
C VAL A 9 -7.85 3.94 2.46
N VAL A 10 -7.81 3.89 1.13
CA VAL A 10 -8.84 3.26 0.30
C VAL A 10 -8.32 1.94 -0.23
N TYR A 11 -9.00 0.84 0.10
CA TYR A 11 -8.49 -0.51 -0.16
C TYR A 11 -9.54 -1.44 -0.80
N PRO A 12 -9.10 -2.39 -1.65
CA PRO A 12 -9.86 -3.59 -2.00
C PRO A 12 -9.85 -4.58 -0.82
N GLU A 13 -10.87 -5.44 -0.72
CA GLU A 13 -11.04 -6.41 0.38
C GLU A 13 -9.77 -7.23 0.68
N ASP A 14 -9.05 -7.68 -0.36
CA ASP A 14 -7.81 -8.46 -0.25
C ASP A 14 -6.69 -7.75 0.54
N TYR A 15 -6.80 -6.45 0.80
CA TYR A 15 -5.80 -5.63 1.50
C TYR A 15 -6.32 -5.00 2.80
N GLU A 16 -7.46 -5.45 3.33
CA GLU A 16 -8.07 -4.91 4.56
C GLU A 16 -7.09 -4.83 5.74
N GLU A 17 -6.37 -5.93 6.01
CA GLU A 17 -5.43 -5.99 7.12
C GLU A 17 -4.30 -4.94 7.00
N LEU A 18 -3.76 -4.75 5.79
CA LEU A 18 -2.73 -3.75 5.53
C LEU A 18 -3.28 -2.33 5.69
N ALA A 19 -4.52 -2.10 5.25
CA ALA A 19 -5.16 -0.79 5.35
C ALA A 19 -5.45 -0.39 6.80
N ILE A 20 -5.95 -1.33 7.61
CA ILE A 20 -6.20 -1.12 9.05
C ILE A 20 -4.88 -0.88 9.78
N ALA A 21 -3.84 -1.67 9.48
CA ALA A 21 -2.51 -1.46 10.07
C ALA A 21 -1.95 -0.08 9.72
N LEU A 22 -2.03 0.32 8.44
CA LEU A 22 -1.58 1.63 7.98
C LEU A 22 -2.33 2.78 8.66
N GLN A 23 -3.67 2.69 8.71
CA GLN A 23 -4.50 3.65 9.41
C GLN A 23 -4.10 3.76 10.89
N HIS A 24 -3.93 2.63 11.57
CA HIS A 24 -3.52 2.62 12.97
C HIS A 24 -2.17 3.32 13.19
N GLU A 25 -1.17 3.06 12.33
CA GLU A 25 0.13 3.72 12.44
C GLU A 25 0.05 5.23 12.18
N ILE A 26 -0.71 5.68 11.17
CA ILE A 26 -0.89 7.11 10.89
C ILE A 26 -1.60 7.82 12.04
N SER A 27 -2.60 7.17 12.66
CA SER A 27 -3.38 7.73 13.78
C SER A 27 -2.54 7.99 15.04
N LYS A 28 -1.35 7.38 15.17
CA LYS A 28 -0.43 7.61 16.28
C LYS A 28 0.28 8.96 16.19
N VAL A 29 0.28 9.60 15.02
CA VAL A 29 0.95 10.88 14.82
C VAL A 29 0.05 12.03 15.24
N GLU A 30 0.55 12.87 16.13
CA GLU A 30 -0.16 14.09 16.53
C GLU A 30 -0.49 14.99 15.33
N GLY A 31 -1.73 15.47 15.28
CA GLY A 31 -2.20 16.35 14.20
C GLY A 31 -2.76 15.63 12.97
N PHE A 32 -2.82 14.29 13.01
CA PHE A 32 -3.45 13.46 11.99
C PHE A 32 -4.70 12.77 12.51
N ASP A 33 -5.70 12.71 11.65
CA ASP A 33 -6.83 11.79 11.76
C ASP A 33 -6.73 10.81 10.58
N SER A 34 -7.13 9.56 10.77
CA SER A 34 -7.07 8.58 9.69
C SER A 34 -8.19 7.55 9.72
N ALA A 35 -8.63 7.17 8.53
CA ALA A 35 -9.71 6.21 8.33
C ALA A 35 -9.33 5.20 7.23
N ALA A 36 -9.73 3.95 7.40
CA ALA A 36 -9.64 2.92 6.37
C ALA A 36 -11.03 2.71 5.76
N TRP A 37 -11.17 2.93 4.46
CA TRP A 37 -12.42 2.79 3.72
C TRP A 37 -12.30 1.79 2.59
N THR A 38 -13.32 0.95 2.41
CA THR A 38 -13.44 0.18 1.18
C THR A 38 -13.68 1.11 -0.02
N ILE A 39 -13.47 0.58 -1.22
CA ILE A 39 -13.74 1.27 -2.49
C ILE A 39 -15.19 1.80 -2.54
N GLU A 40 -16.15 1.06 -1.98
CA GLU A 40 -17.57 1.39 -1.94
C GLU A 40 -17.84 2.56 -1.00
N ILE A 41 -17.29 2.52 0.21
CA ILE A 41 -17.42 3.60 1.20
C ILE A 41 -16.79 4.88 0.66
N TYR A 42 -15.60 4.78 0.05
CA TYR A 42 -14.95 5.95 -0.56
C TYR A 42 -15.81 6.53 -1.68
N LYS A 43 -16.38 5.71 -2.57
CA LYS A 43 -17.26 6.19 -3.65
C LYS A 43 -18.44 7.00 -3.12
N GLN A 44 -19.03 6.60 -2.00
CA GLN A 44 -20.19 7.28 -1.40
C GLN A 44 -19.81 8.59 -0.70
N ASN A 45 -18.61 8.64 -0.11
CA ASN A 45 -18.15 9.78 0.70
C ASN A 45 -17.23 10.74 -0.06
N MET A 46 -16.71 10.38 -1.24
CA MET A 46 -15.80 11.23 -2.02
C MET A 46 -16.31 12.68 -2.22
N PRO A 47 -17.62 12.95 -2.48
CA PRO A 47 -18.12 14.31 -2.64
C PRO A 47 -18.08 15.16 -1.35
N THR A 48 -17.97 14.54 -0.17
CA THR A 48 -17.93 15.24 1.12
C THR A 48 -16.51 15.54 1.59
N LEU A 49 -15.50 15.05 0.86
CA LEU A 49 -14.09 15.26 1.20
C LEU A 49 -13.67 16.70 0.97
N SER A 50 -12.95 17.24 1.95
CA SER A 50 -12.39 18.59 1.87
C SER A 50 -11.05 18.59 1.14
N GLY A 51 -10.55 19.78 0.78
CA GLY A 51 -9.19 19.93 0.24
C GLY A 51 -8.08 19.44 1.18
N ARG A 52 -8.38 19.26 2.48
CA ARG A 52 -7.44 18.80 3.52
C ARG A 52 -7.49 17.29 3.74
N SER A 53 -8.26 16.57 2.92
CA SER A 53 -8.41 15.12 2.96
C SER A 53 -7.42 14.48 1.97
N TYR A 54 -6.39 13.85 2.51
CA TYR A 54 -5.37 13.08 1.79
C TYR A 54 -5.87 11.66 1.61
N VAL A 55 -5.62 11.06 0.44
CA VAL A 55 -6.13 9.72 0.14
C VAL A 55 -5.01 8.84 -0.39
N ILE A 56 -4.83 7.66 0.21
CA ILE A 56 -3.91 6.62 -0.24
C ILE A 56 -4.74 5.49 -0.85
N PHE A 57 -4.61 5.25 -2.14
CA PHE A 57 -5.24 4.10 -2.81
C PHE A 57 -4.30 2.91 -2.79
N ILE A 58 -4.75 1.80 -2.20
CA ILE A 58 -4.05 0.52 -2.21
C ILE A 58 -4.53 -0.30 -3.40
N GLY A 59 -3.59 -0.97 -4.09
CA GLY A 59 -3.86 -1.85 -5.22
C GLY A 59 -3.70 -1.17 -6.57
N ASP A 60 -3.43 -1.97 -7.61
CA ASP A 60 -3.19 -1.46 -8.96
C ASP A 60 -4.49 -1.09 -9.70
N ALA A 61 -4.40 -0.79 -11.00
CA ALA A 61 -5.55 -0.42 -11.82
C ALA A 61 -6.59 -1.54 -12.00
N GLU A 62 -6.22 -2.81 -11.78
CA GLU A 62 -7.12 -3.96 -11.87
C GLU A 62 -7.81 -4.24 -10.54
N GLU A 63 -7.14 -3.98 -9.42
CA GLU A 63 -7.66 -4.20 -8.07
C GLU A 63 -8.45 -3.00 -7.53
N ASN A 64 -8.08 -1.78 -7.92
CA ASN A 64 -8.68 -0.55 -7.43
C ASN A 64 -9.02 0.42 -8.57
N LYS A 65 -10.32 0.61 -8.80
CA LYS A 65 -10.81 1.50 -9.87
C LYS A 65 -10.37 2.95 -9.72
N PHE A 66 -10.07 3.42 -8.50
CA PHE A 66 -9.57 4.77 -8.27
C PHE A 66 -8.08 4.86 -8.56
N SER A 67 -7.30 3.82 -8.25
CA SER A 67 -5.91 3.71 -8.74
C SER A 67 -5.87 3.81 -10.26
N LYS A 68 -6.76 3.12 -10.98
CA LYS A 68 -6.87 3.25 -12.46
C LYS A 68 -7.12 4.68 -12.94
N MET A 69 -7.90 5.46 -12.20
CA MET A 69 -8.23 6.85 -12.54
C MET A 69 -7.07 7.81 -12.28
N TYR A 70 -6.34 7.62 -11.18
CA TYR A 70 -5.30 8.55 -10.74
C TYR A 70 -3.88 8.18 -11.19
N LEU A 71 -3.58 6.90 -11.42
CA LEU A 71 -2.25 6.47 -11.89
C LEU A 71 -1.77 7.23 -13.14
N PRO A 72 -2.59 7.49 -14.18
CA PRO A 72 -2.15 8.27 -15.34
C PRO A 72 -1.83 9.74 -15.04
N GLN A 73 -2.31 10.27 -13.91
CA GLN A 73 -2.11 11.66 -13.50
C GLN A 73 -0.85 11.81 -12.64
N ILE A 74 -0.40 10.74 -11.98
CA ILE A 74 0.79 10.74 -11.13
C ILE A 74 2.04 10.65 -12.02
N SER A 75 2.77 11.76 -12.11
CA SER A 75 3.96 11.88 -12.95
C SER A 75 5.20 11.14 -12.40
N ASN A 76 5.28 10.94 -11.09
CA ASN A 76 6.44 10.37 -10.40
C ASN A 76 6.10 9.05 -9.69
N ILE A 77 5.83 8.00 -10.46
CA ILE A 77 5.69 6.65 -9.90
C ILE A 77 7.08 6.06 -9.68
N VAL A 78 7.42 5.80 -8.43
CA VAL A 78 8.58 5.01 -8.03
C VAL A 78 8.24 3.54 -8.20
N ASN A 79 9.11 2.78 -8.88
CA ASN A 79 9.00 1.33 -9.01
C ASN A 79 10.36 0.70 -8.69
N ILE A 80 10.41 -0.05 -7.60
CA ILE A 80 11.62 -0.76 -7.15
C ILE A 80 11.27 -2.25 -7.06
N ASN A 81 11.70 -3.05 -8.03
CA ASN A 81 11.48 -4.50 -8.06
C ASN A 81 10.01 -4.91 -7.87
N GLY A 82 9.09 -4.16 -8.48
CA GLY A 82 7.65 -4.40 -8.42
C GLY A 82 6.95 -3.77 -7.21
N VAL A 83 7.69 -3.11 -6.32
CA VAL A 83 7.17 -2.25 -5.25
C VAL A 83 6.90 -0.87 -5.85
N CYS A 84 5.62 -0.52 -6.01
CA CYS A 84 5.23 0.71 -6.70
C CYS A 84 4.49 1.68 -5.78
N PHE A 85 4.90 2.94 -5.78
CA PHE A 85 4.18 4.01 -5.11
C PHE A 85 4.40 5.35 -5.80
N GLY A 86 3.48 6.28 -5.61
CA GLY A 86 3.61 7.64 -6.10
C GLY A 86 2.46 8.51 -5.61
N HIS A 87 2.62 9.83 -5.70
CA HIS A 87 1.59 10.76 -5.29
C HIS A 87 1.54 12.00 -6.18
N ASP A 88 0.38 12.62 -6.25
CA ASP A 88 0.15 13.94 -6.84
C ASP A 88 -0.95 14.67 -6.06
N GLY A 89 -0.69 15.92 -5.68
CA GLY A 89 -1.53 16.70 -4.78
C GLY A 89 -1.92 15.92 -3.52
N SER A 90 -3.22 15.80 -3.24
CA SER A 90 -3.77 15.09 -2.08
C SER A 90 -4.07 13.60 -2.34
N LYS A 91 -3.51 13.00 -3.40
CA LYS A 91 -3.77 11.62 -3.79
C LYS A 91 -2.45 10.84 -3.94
N ALA A 92 -2.41 9.66 -3.35
CA ALA A 92 -1.30 8.72 -3.46
C ALA A 92 -1.82 7.35 -3.91
N VAL A 93 -1.00 6.60 -4.63
CA VAL A 93 -1.29 5.22 -5.03
C VAL A 93 -0.11 4.35 -4.61
N VAL A 94 -0.40 3.18 -4.02
CA VAL A 94 0.59 2.20 -3.58
C VAL A 94 0.14 0.79 -3.98
N PHE A 95 1.02 0.02 -4.62
CA PHE A 95 0.68 -1.31 -5.14
C PHE A 95 1.90 -2.17 -5.45
N GLY A 96 1.71 -3.48 -5.49
CA GLY A 96 2.65 -4.45 -6.02
C GLY A 96 2.33 -4.82 -7.47
N MET A 97 3.36 -5.07 -8.29
CA MET A 97 3.14 -5.52 -9.67
C MET A 97 2.71 -6.99 -9.76
N GLY A 98 3.17 -7.84 -8.84
CA GLY A 98 2.97 -9.30 -8.89
C GLY A 98 3.71 -9.99 -10.04
N ASN A 99 4.74 -9.37 -10.61
CA ASN A 99 5.50 -9.96 -11.70
C ASN A 99 6.51 -11.00 -11.17
N LEU A 100 6.25 -12.29 -11.43
CA LEU A 100 7.11 -13.40 -10.97
C LEU A 100 8.56 -13.28 -11.47
N ALA A 101 8.80 -12.64 -12.61
CA ALA A 101 10.17 -12.41 -13.10
C ALA A 101 11.00 -11.52 -12.15
N GLN A 102 10.34 -10.68 -11.34
CA GLN A 102 10.99 -9.78 -10.37
C GLN A 102 11.03 -10.38 -8.95
N LYS A 103 10.55 -11.61 -8.76
CA LYS A 103 10.44 -12.23 -7.42
C LYS A 103 11.79 -12.29 -6.70
N GLN A 104 12.84 -12.73 -7.40
CA GLN A 104 14.18 -12.86 -6.83
C GLN A 104 14.76 -11.49 -6.44
N ASP A 105 14.60 -10.48 -7.31
CA ASP A 105 15.06 -9.11 -7.04
C ASP A 105 14.27 -8.46 -5.89
N PHE A 106 12.97 -8.77 -5.78
CA PHE A 106 12.13 -8.36 -4.67
C PHE A 106 12.58 -8.99 -3.36
N GLU A 107 12.86 -10.30 -3.33
CA GLU A 107 13.33 -10.99 -2.12
C GLU A 107 14.69 -10.46 -1.66
N ALA A 108 15.62 -10.21 -2.60
CA ALA A 108 16.90 -9.58 -2.31
C ALA A 108 16.72 -8.15 -1.75
N TYR A 109 15.84 -7.36 -2.36
CA TYR A 109 15.53 -6.01 -1.92
C TYR A 109 14.87 -5.98 -0.54
N ARG A 110 13.92 -6.89 -0.29
CA ARG A 110 13.28 -7.05 1.02
C ARG A 110 14.30 -7.39 2.11
N HIS A 111 15.26 -8.25 1.80
CA HIS A 111 16.33 -8.62 2.73
C HIS A 111 17.28 -7.43 2.99
N ASP A 112 17.64 -6.66 1.95
CA ASP A 112 18.49 -5.47 2.07
C ASP A 112 17.82 -4.34 2.89
N LEU A 113 16.52 -4.16 2.68
CA LEU A 113 15.70 -3.22 3.47
C LEU A 113 15.60 -3.59 4.95
N GLY A 114 15.88 -4.84 5.31
CA GLY A 114 15.72 -5.41 6.65
C GLY A 114 16.41 -4.65 7.80
N TYR A 115 17.24 -3.64 7.52
CA TYR A 115 17.88 -2.77 8.52
C TYR A 115 18.17 -1.32 8.06
N GLY A 116 17.52 -0.78 7.02
CA GLY A 116 18.13 0.33 6.26
C GLY A 116 17.35 1.62 5.99
N LEU A 117 16.02 1.63 6.02
CA LEU A 117 15.30 2.87 5.63
C LEU A 117 15.48 3.96 6.68
N LYS A 118 16.18 5.03 6.29
CA LYS A 118 16.25 6.25 7.08
C LYS A 118 14.90 6.97 6.94
N PRO A 119 14.14 7.14 8.02
CA PRO A 119 12.87 7.84 7.95
C PRO A 119 13.10 9.28 7.49
N SER A 120 12.30 9.73 6.53
CA SER A 120 12.35 11.10 6.01
C SER A 120 11.32 11.99 6.73
N GLY A 121 11.45 12.13 8.04
CA GLY A 121 10.59 13.04 8.82
C GLY A 121 9.98 12.41 10.06
N LYS A 122 9.02 13.13 10.66
CA LYS A 122 8.48 12.81 11.99
C LYS A 122 7.49 11.65 11.92
N ILE A 123 6.67 11.58 10.87
CA ILE A 123 5.72 10.48 10.65
C ILE A 123 6.49 9.20 10.34
N GLY A 124 7.44 9.25 9.40
CA GLY A 124 8.25 8.08 9.04
C GLY A 124 9.02 7.50 10.23
N ALA A 125 9.47 8.35 11.16
CA ALA A 125 10.16 7.92 12.39
C ALA A 125 9.22 7.30 13.45
N SER A 126 7.93 7.62 13.38
CA SER A 126 6.91 7.15 14.34
C SER A 126 6.20 5.87 13.90
N VAL A 127 6.27 5.53 12.61
CA VAL A 127 5.68 4.29 12.07
C VAL A 127 6.55 3.12 12.49
N ASN A 128 5.95 2.18 13.21
CA ASN A 128 6.69 1.07 13.80
C ASN A 128 7.00 0.00 12.74
N ALA A 129 8.18 -0.64 12.84
CA ALA A 129 8.54 -1.84 12.08
C ALA A 129 7.53 -3.00 12.26
N ALA A 130 6.63 -2.90 13.24
CA ALA A 130 5.49 -3.79 13.42
C ALA A 130 4.59 -3.92 12.16
N LEU A 131 4.52 -2.91 11.28
CA LEU A 131 3.82 -3.00 9.99
C LEU A 131 4.41 -4.08 9.06
N LEU A 132 5.71 -4.41 9.23
CA LEU A 132 6.37 -5.51 8.52
C LEU A 132 6.08 -6.87 9.16
N LEU A 133 5.80 -6.90 10.47
CA LEU A 133 5.66 -8.11 11.28
C LEU A 133 4.22 -8.61 11.41
N SER A 134 3.22 -7.78 11.12
CA SER A 134 1.83 -8.23 11.06
C SER A 134 1.62 -9.11 9.82
N VAL A 135 1.09 -10.31 10.08
CA VAL A 135 0.55 -11.35 9.18
C VAL A 135 1.50 -12.53 8.85
N PRO A 136 1.43 -13.64 9.62
CA PRO A 136 1.78 -14.97 9.12
C PRO A 136 0.67 -15.49 8.19
N PHE A 137 1.03 -15.85 6.96
CA PHE A 137 0.09 -16.36 5.97
C PHE A 137 -0.37 -17.79 6.32
N ILE A 138 -1.68 -18.03 6.36
CA ILE A 138 -2.28 -19.37 6.47
C ILE A 138 -2.49 -19.89 5.04
N PRO A 139 -1.74 -20.90 4.57
CA PRO A 139 -1.98 -21.47 3.25
C PRO A 139 -3.29 -22.26 3.26
N LEU A 140 -4.35 -21.68 2.69
CA LEU A 140 -5.58 -22.38 2.30
C LEU A 140 -5.26 -23.32 1.12
N GLY A 141 -4.70 -24.49 1.42
CA GLY A 141 -4.27 -25.47 0.43
C GLY A 141 -4.58 -26.91 0.84
N GLY A 142 -5.86 -27.22 1.07
CA GLY A 142 -6.34 -28.58 1.30
C GLY A 142 -6.21 -29.47 0.05
N ALA A 143 -5.74 -30.69 0.29
CA ALA A 143 -5.34 -31.72 -0.66
C ALA A 143 -6.35 -32.11 -1.75
N LEU A 144 -5.91 -32.23 -3.01
CA LEU A 144 -6.55 -33.08 -4.03
C LEU A 144 -5.52 -33.71 -4.98
N GLY A 145 -5.68 -35.01 -5.20
CA GLY A 145 -4.69 -35.92 -5.80
C GLY A 145 -4.49 -35.86 -7.32
N ILE A 146 -3.26 -36.21 -7.69
CA ILE A 146 -2.66 -36.89 -8.88
C ILE A 146 -3.21 -36.66 -10.32
N ILE A 147 -4.41 -36.17 -10.59
CA ILE A 147 -4.84 -35.81 -11.97
C ILE A 147 -4.60 -34.30 -12.27
N GLY A 148 -4.01 -33.57 -11.32
CA GLY A 148 -4.01 -32.10 -11.33
C GLY A 148 -2.75 -31.38 -11.81
N TYR A 149 -1.65 -32.00 -12.24
CA TYR A 149 -0.33 -31.32 -12.28
C TYR A 149 -0.27 -30.01 -13.12
N LYS A 150 -0.96 -29.92 -14.27
CA LYS A 150 -0.99 -28.67 -15.07
C LYS A 150 -1.99 -27.63 -14.57
N VAL A 151 -3.15 -28.06 -14.12
CA VAL A 151 -4.18 -27.18 -13.55
C VAL A 151 -3.70 -26.63 -12.21
N VAL A 152 -3.12 -27.49 -11.36
CA VAL A 152 -2.46 -27.12 -10.11
C VAL A 152 -1.31 -26.15 -10.37
N ASN A 153 -0.46 -26.33 -11.37
CA ASN A 153 0.60 -25.35 -11.66
C ASN A 153 0.05 -23.99 -12.13
N PHE A 154 -1.05 -23.97 -12.87
CA PHE A 154 -1.71 -22.72 -13.26
C PHE A 154 -2.37 -22.00 -12.08
N PHE A 155 -3.05 -22.75 -11.19
CA PHE A 155 -3.63 -22.19 -9.96
C PHE A 155 -2.57 -21.84 -8.91
N LYS A 156 -1.48 -22.61 -8.81
CA LYS A 156 -0.29 -22.26 -8.00
C LYS A 156 0.35 -20.99 -8.51
N GLY A 157 0.59 -20.86 -9.82
CA GLY A 157 1.13 -19.63 -10.39
C GLY A 157 0.26 -18.40 -10.13
N LYS A 158 -1.07 -18.52 -10.23
CA LYS A 158 -1.99 -17.44 -9.85
C LYS A 158 -1.97 -17.12 -8.35
N SER A 159 -1.85 -18.13 -7.50
CA SER A 159 -1.70 -17.96 -6.05
C SER A 159 -0.38 -17.26 -5.71
N GLU A 160 0.72 -17.67 -6.35
CA GLU A 160 2.06 -17.09 -6.16
C GLU A 160 2.14 -15.65 -6.68
N VAL A 161 1.48 -15.32 -7.80
CA VAL A 161 1.38 -13.94 -8.30
C VAL A 161 0.64 -13.06 -7.29
N LYS A 162 -0.49 -13.54 -6.77
CA LYS A 162 -1.26 -12.83 -5.75
C LYS A 162 -0.47 -12.63 -4.46
N GLU A 163 0.24 -13.66 -4.00
CA GLU A 163 1.08 -13.61 -2.81
C GLU A 163 2.25 -12.64 -2.99
N LEU A 164 2.99 -12.73 -4.11
CA LEU A 164 4.07 -11.81 -4.42
C LEU A 164 3.56 -10.37 -4.50
N ARG A 165 2.42 -10.17 -5.15
CA ARG A 165 1.78 -8.86 -5.23
C ARG A 165 1.43 -8.31 -3.86
N TYR A 166 0.85 -9.14 -2.98
CA TYR A 166 0.51 -8.76 -1.63
C TYR A 166 1.74 -8.29 -0.84
N GLU A 167 2.82 -9.08 -0.88
CA GLU A 167 4.07 -8.74 -0.20
C GLU A 167 4.74 -7.50 -0.79
N GLN A 168 4.69 -7.30 -2.11
CA GLN A 168 5.16 -6.09 -2.77
C GLN A 168 4.33 -4.86 -2.37
N THR A 169 3.00 -4.98 -2.29
CA THR A 169 2.11 -3.91 -1.83
C THR A 169 2.40 -3.55 -0.37
N LYS A 170 2.59 -4.54 0.49
CA LYS A 170 2.99 -4.34 1.90
C LYS A 170 4.28 -3.54 2.00
N LEU A 171 5.29 -3.88 1.18
CA LEU A 171 6.55 -3.17 1.16
C LEU A 171 6.41 -1.76 0.54
N ALA A 172 5.51 -1.57 -0.42
CA ALA A 172 5.24 -0.27 -1.03
C ALA A 172 4.62 0.70 -0.03
N ILE A 173 3.66 0.22 0.77
CA ILE A 173 3.09 0.98 1.88
C ILE A 173 4.19 1.38 2.85
N TYR A 174 5.02 0.42 3.28
CA TYR A 174 6.11 0.68 4.21
C TYR A 174 7.06 1.75 3.68
N HIS A 175 7.54 1.59 2.44
CA HIS A 175 8.47 2.54 1.84
C HIS A 175 7.86 3.93 1.69
N PHE A 176 6.63 4.03 1.16
CA PHE A 176 5.92 5.29 1.01
C PHE A 176 5.77 6.03 2.35
N VAL A 177 5.37 5.31 3.39
CA VAL A 177 5.19 5.87 4.73
C VAL A 177 6.51 6.37 5.32
N PHE A 178 7.60 5.64 5.11
CA PHE A 178 8.92 5.99 5.62
C PHE A 178 9.61 7.12 4.85
N THR A 179 9.38 7.24 3.53
CA THR A 179 10.14 8.14 2.66
C THR A 179 9.35 9.31 2.07
N GLU A 180 8.03 9.20 1.95
CA GLU A 180 7.23 10.20 1.23
C GLU A 180 6.13 10.85 2.09
N LEU A 181 5.58 10.14 3.08
CA LEU A 181 4.35 10.58 3.77
C LEU A 181 4.48 11.95 4.44
N ASP A 182 5.62 12.23 5.09
CA ASP A 182 5.90 13.54 5.69
C ASP A 182 5.96 14.67 4.64
N ALA A 183 6.65 14.44 3.52
CA ALA A 183 6.80 15.42 2.45
C ALA A 183 5.46 15.64 1.72
N TRP A 184 4.76 14.54 1.43
CA TRP A 184 3.48 14.52 0.74
C TRP A 184 2.43 15.32 1.51
N VAL A 185 2.28 15.06 2.81
CA VAL A 185 1.28 15.76 3.61
C VAL A 185 1.79 17.12 4.11
N GLY A 186 3.11 17.34 4.13
CA GLY A 186 3.75 18.58 4.56
C GLY A 186 3.68 19.74 3.55
N ASN A 187 3.42 19.46 2.27
CA ASN A 187 3.59 20.41 1.16
C ASN A 187 2.58 21.59 1.06
N GLU A 188 1.74 21.85 2.07
CA GLU A 188 0.92 23.07 2.14
C GLU A 188 1.64 24.25 2.84
N GLY A 189 2.94 24.43 2.56
CA GLY A 189 3.79 25.40 3.26
C GLY A 189 4.56 26.41 2.40
N CYS A 190 4.53 26.31 1.06
CA CYS A 190 5.24 27.25 0.18
C CYS A 190 4.50 27.44 -1.14
N SER A 191 3.52 28.33 -1.15
CA SER A 191 3.07 29.09 -2.33
C SER A 191 2.44 30.39 -1.88
#